data_AF-A0A2T6FDN8-F1
#
_entry.id   AF-A0A2T6FDN8-F1
#
_cell.length_a   1.000
_cell.length_b   1.000
_cell.length_c   1.000
_cell.angle_alpha   90.00
_cell.angle_beta   90.00
_cell.angle_gamma   90.00
#
_symmetry.space_group_name_H-M   'P 1'
#
loop_
_entity.id
_entity.type
_entity.pdbx_description
1 polymer ?
#
loop_
_entity_poly.entity_id
_entity_poly.type
_entity_poly.pdbx_seq_one_letter_code
_entity_poly.pdbx_strand_id
1 'polypeptide(L)'
;MHFSTIVFFVLLAFFTWRGYQKGFIGSITRILALIVAYPAAIFFTRPFAKWLIANTSLDGLLVYFIAGTTIFLVLSLLITLLLNLLAKLIPDNQATALGSRIGGAGVGVFMGAIIGLIVVYGLGLIITPTPAPPIIAAPNVSANHQQNQSSTNTNTAPGIPRINDLEKSRDSFIEASAKKLIGNAAAAAVDLALDDKTTTQVTKAFVQDPQSMLTHVQQVTSNGQLQELMADEGIQSIMATGDTQALMRDPAFKELMSNPSVQALMTQSDVDGATGSKAAAEKMITAWNRVQTLKHDPRVIAIISDPEFQQQLNSPNKLHLMMNPKLNQLTEIIFSSDTMPANGMSKYRVQDLNQTNQVATPTEVAEEEEKAPTKIYRWTDENGHVHYSDKPVKN
;
A
#
# COMPACT_ATOMS: atom_id res chain seq x y z
N MET A 1 -17.04 -0.08 -36.54
CA MET A 1 -16.12 0.62 -35.62
C MET A 1 -16.85 0.91 -34.34
N HIS A 2 -16.27 0.61 -33.18
CA HIS A 2 -16.90 0.94 -31.89
C HIS A 2 -16.93 2.47 -31.71
N PHE A 3 -18.00 2.99 -31.10
CA PHE A 3 -18.17 4.43 -30.83
C PHE A 3 -16.96 5.01 -30.09
N SER A 4 -16.39 4.26 -29.14
CA SER A 4 -15.17 4.60 -28.41
C SER A 4 -13.97 4.88 -29.33
N THR A 5 -13.79 4.09 -30.39
CA THR A 5 -12.71 4.26 -31.36
C THR A 5 -12.86 5.59 -32.13
N ILE A 6 -14.09 5.96 -32.49
CA ILE A 6 -14.37 7.23 -33.19
C ILE A 6 -14.01 8.42 -32.27
N VAL A 7 -14.43 8.37 -31.01
CA VAL A 7 -14.11 9.41 -30.02
C VAL A 7 -12.59 9.55 -29.83
N PHE A 8 -11.86 8.44 -29.76
CA PHE A 8 -10.40 8.45 -29.66
C PHE A 8 -9.74 9.18 -30.83
N PHE A 9 -10.10 8.84 -32.07
CA PHE A 9 -9.49 9.46 -33.25
C PHE A 9 -9.85 10.94 -33.40
N VAL A 10 -11.07 11.34 -33.03
CA VAL A 10 -11.46 12.76 -33.03
C VAL A 10 -10.61 13.56 -32.02
N LEU A 11 -10.42 13.03 -30.82
CA LEU A 11 -9.55 13.65 -29.81
C LEU A 11 -8.09 13.71 -30.29
N LEU A 12 -7.57 12.61 -30.82
CA LEU A 12 -6.21 12.54 -31.32
C LEU A 12 -5.97 13.55 -32.45
N ALA A 13 -6.88 13.64 -33.42
CA ALA A 13 -6.82 14.63 -34.50
C ALA A 13 -6.90 16.06 -33.97
N PHE A 14 -7.82 16.34 -33.03
CA PHE A 14 -7.96 17.66 -32.41
C PHE A 14 -6.68 18.10 -31.69
N PHE A 15 -6.08 17.23 -30.88
CA PHE A 15 -4.85 17.55 -30.15
C PHE A 15 -3.62 17.64 -31.07
N THR A 16 -3.56 16.83 -32.12
CA THR A 16 -2.50 16.91 -33.15
C THR A 16 -2.57 18.24 -33.88
N TRP A 17 -3.77 18.64 -34.34
CA TRP A 17 -4.00 19.93 -34.99
C TRP A 17 -3.66 21.10 -34.07
N ARG A 18 -4.11 21.05 -32.81
CA ARG A 18 -3.84 22.08 -31.82
C ARG A 18 -2.34 22.19 -31.50
N GLY A 19 -1.64 21.06 -31.39
CA GLY A 19 -0.19 21.01 -31.19
C GLY A 19 0.56 21.60 -32.37
N TYR A 20 0.14 21.29 -33.60
CA TYR A 20 0.70 21.87 -34.83
C TYR A 20 0.57 23.39 -34.86
N GLN A 21 -0.60 23.94 -34.50
CA GLN A 21 -0.82 25.40 -34.49
C GLN A 21 0.02 26.13 -33.44
N LYS A 22 0.22 25.53 -32.26
CA LYS A 22 0.99 26.15 -31.17
C LYS A 22 2.50 25.95 -31.30
N GLY A 23 2.94 25.02 -32.14
CA GLY A 23 4.35 24.64 -32.25
C GLY A 23 4.85 23.86 -31.03
N PHE A 24 6.13 23.49 -31.10
CA PHE A 24 6.78 22.60 -30.15
C PHE A 24 6.96 23.28 -28.80
N ILE A 25 7.52 24.50 -28.78
CA ILE A 25 7.75 25.26 -27.56
C ILE A 25 6.42 25.52 -26.83
N GLY A 26 5.37 25.95 -27.55
CA GLY A 26 4.05 26.18 -26.96
C GLY A 26 3.39 24.91 -26.39
N SER A 27 3.71 23.75 -26.97
CA SER A 27 3.20 22.46 -26.49
C SER A 27 3.96 21.96 -25.27
N ILE A 28 5.30 22.05 -25.28
CA ILE A 28 6.17 21.62 -24.16
C ILE A 28 5.97 22.47 -22.92
N THR A 29 5.87 23.79 -23.08
CA THR A 29 5.66 24.72 -21.95
C THR A 29 4.37 24.39 -21.20
N ARG A 30 3.33 23.98 -21.93
CA ARG A 30 2.07 23.54 -21.33
C ARG A 30 2.21 22.22 -20.56
N ILE A 31 2.98 21.26 -21.09
CA ILE A 31 3.25 19.99 -20.39
C ILE A 31 4.05 20.27 -19.11
N LEU A 32 5.08 21.10 -19.21
CA LEU A 32 5.90 21.50 -18.07
C LEU A 32 5.04 22.19 -16.99
N ALA A 33 4.13 23.08 -17.42
CA ALA A 33 3.19 23.72 -16.51
C ALA A 33 2.27 22.71 -15.80
N LEU A 34 1.82 21.64 -16.48
CA LEU A 34 1.03 20.58 -15.85
C LEU A 34 1.85 19.78 -14.83
N ILE A 35 3.11 19.43 -15.17
CA ILE A 35 4.01 18.69 -14.29
C ILE A 35 4.30 19.46 -13.01
N VAL A 36 4.47 20.79 -13.09
CA VAL A 36 4.72 21.63 -11.92
C VAL A 36 3.43 21.95 -11.16
N ALA A 37 2.31 22.16 -11.86
CA ALA A 37 1.04 22.49 -11.22
C ALA A 37 0.45 21.33 -10.40
N TYR A 38 0.70 20.08 -10.80
CA TYR A 38 0.18 18.90 -10.11
C TYR A 38 0.66 18.75 -8.65
N PRO A 39 1.98 18.67 -8.36
CA PRO A 39 2.47 18.59 -6.99
C PRO A 39 2.10 19.84 -6.18
N ALA A 40 2.17 21.01 -6.79
CA ALA A 40 1.76 22.24 -6.13
C ALA A 40 0.28 22.22 -5.72
N ALA A 41 -0.61 21.68 -6.56
CA ALA A 41 -2.01 21.47 -6.16
C ALA A 41 -2.09 20.60 -4.91
N ILE A 42 -1.36 19.48 -4.82
CA ILE A 42 -1.38 18.61 -3.64
C ILE A 42 -0.93 19.35 -2.37
N PHE A 43 0.17 20.10 -2.43
CA PHE A 43 0.71 20.81 -1.27
C PHE A 43 -0.16 22.00 -0.85
N PHE A 44 -0.66 22.79 -1.80
CA PHE A 44 -1.41 24.02 -1.51
C PHE A 44 -2.92 23.82 -1.34
N THR A 45 -3.47 22.64 -1.68
CA THR A 45 -4.92 22.38 -1.52
C THR A 45 -5.36 22.54 -0.06
N ARG A 46 -4.60 22.02 0.91
CA ARG A 46 -4.98 22.09 2.34
C ARG A 46 -5.10 23.53 2.87
N PRO A 47 -4.07 24.40 2.75
CA PRO A 47 -4.20 25.78 3.24
C PRO A 47 -5.26 26.57 2.46
N PHE A 48 -5.37 26.36 1.15
CA PHE A 48 -6.38 27.07 0.35
C PHE A 48 -7.81 26.60 0.64
N ALA A 49 -8.03 25.31 0.91
CA ALA A 49 -9.32 24.78 1.35
C ALA A 49 -9.76 25.41 2.68
N LYS A 50 -8.84 25.54 3.65
CA LYS A 50 -9.12 26.25 4.93
C LYS A 50 -9.54 27.70 4.69
N TRP A 51 -8.82 28.39 3.79
CA TRP A 51 -9.19 29.76 3.40
C TRP A 51 -10.56 29.81 2.71
N LEU A 52 -10.89 28.84 1.87
CA LEU A 52 -12.18 28.76 1.18
C LEU A 52 -13.33 28.56 2.18
N ILE A 53 -13.18 27.68 3.17
CA ILE A 53 -14.18 27.42 4.23
C ILE A 53 -14.42 28.67 5.08
N ALA A 54 -13.37 29.45 5.33
CA ALA A 54 -13.51 30.71 6.09
C ALA A 54 -14.34 31.77 5.35
N ASN A 55 -14.40 31.72 4.02
CA ASN A 55 -15.05 32.74 3.19
C ASN A 55 -16.30 32.23 2.45
N THR A 56 -16.61 30.94 2.55
CA THR A 56 -17.74 30.31 1.86
C THR A 56 -18.41 29.30 2.78
N SER A 57 -19.71 29.11 2.63
CA SER A 57 -20.47 28.09 3.38
C SER A 57 -20.34 26.68 2.79
N LEU A 58 -19.25 26.42 2.05
CA LEU A 58 -18.95 25.10 1.51
C LEU A 58 -18.22 24.31 2.58
N ASP A 59 -18.67 23.08 2.83
CA ASP A 59 -18.07 22.20 3.83
C ASP A 59 -17.74 20.81 3.26
N GLY A 60 -16.88 20.10 3.98
CA GLY A 60 -16.53 18.71 3.70
C GLY A 60 -15.59 18.50 2.51
N LEU A 61 -15.65 17.29 1.95
CA LEU A 61 -14.73 16.83 0.88
C LEU A 61 -14.82 17.67 -0.39
N LEU A 62 -15.99 18.25 -0.70
CA LEU A 62 -16.23 19.01 -1.92
C LEU A 62 -15.35 20.27 -1.99
N VAL A 63 -15.11 20.94 -0.85
CA VAL A 63 -14.19 22.08 -0.78
C VAL A 63 -12.80 21.71 -1.25
N TYR A 64 -12.28 20.55 -0.82
CA TYR A 64 -10.92 20.12 -1.17
C TYR A 64 -10.80 19.86 -2.68
N PHE A 65 -11.85 19.31 -3.31
CA PHE A 65 -11.90 19.15 -4.76
C PHE A 65 -11.91 20.49 -5.49
N ILE A 66 -12.74 21.44 -5.05
CA ILE A 66 -12.81 22.78 -5.64
C ILE A 66 -11.46 23.49 -5.47
N ALA A 67 -10.92 23.49 -4.25
CA ALA A 67 -9.64 24.11 -3.92
C ALA A 67 -8.49 23.55 -4.78
N GLY A 68 -8.36 22.23 -4.85
CA GLY A 68 -7.32 21.59 -5.65
C GLY A 68 -7.46 21.88 -7.15
N THR A 69 -8.68 21.84 -7.67
CA THR A 69 -8.95 22.15 -9.09
C THR A 69 -8.62 23.61 -9.41
N THR A 70 -9.04 24.55 -8.55
CA THR A 70 -8.77 25.99 -8.73
C THR A 70 -7.27 26.28 -8.70
N ILE A 71 -6.53 25.75 -7.72
CA ILE A 71 -5.07 25.93 -7.63
C ILE A 71 -4.40 25.37 -8.88
N PHE A 72 -4.75 24.14 -9.26
CA PHE A 72 -4.17 23.49 -10.43
C PHE A 72 -4.36 24.33 -11.70
N LEU A 73 -5.57 24.83 -11.94
CA LEU A 73 -5.89 25.64 -13.12
C LEU A 73 -5.18 26.99 -13.10
N VAL A 74 -5.24 27.73 -11.99
CA VAL A 74 -4.62 29.05 -11.86
C VAL A 74 -3.11 28.95 -12.00
N LEU A 75 -2.49 27.99 -11.32
CA LEU A 75 -1.04 27.84 -11.35
C LEU A 75 -0.55 27.34 -12.72
N SER A 76 -1.26 26.39 -13.33
CA SER A 76 -0.96 25.94 -14.70
C SER A 76 -1.05 27.10 -15.69
N LEU A 77 -2.05 27.97 -15.56
CA LEU A 77 -2.20 29.17 -16.39
C LEU A 77 -1.06 30.16 -16.15
N LEU A 78 -0.70 30.43 -14.89
CA LEU A 78 0.35 31.37 -14.52
C LEU A 78 1.72 30.93 -15.05
N ILE A 79 2.07 29.65 -14.86
CA ILE A 79 3.32 29.07 -15.38
C ILE A 79 3.32 29.10 -16.91
N THR A 80 2.20 28.74 -17.55
CA THR A 80 2.09 28.81 -19.01
C THR A 80 2.31 30.23 -19.53
N LEU A 81 1.74 31.23 -18.85
CA LEU A 81 1.89 32.64 -19.22
C LEU A 81 3.34 33.11 -19.03
N LEU A 82 3.97 32.75 -17.91
CA LEU A 82 5.37 33.04 -17.62
C LEU A 82 6.30 32.44 -18.70
N LEU A 83 6.11 31.16 -19.02
CA LEU A 83 6.92 30.47 -20.02
C LEU A 83 6.69 31.00 -21.44
N ASN A 84 5.46 31.42 -21.76
CA ASN A 84 5.18 32.07 -23.04
C ASN A 84 5.84 33.45 -23.15
N LEU A 85 5.88 34.22 -22.05
CA LEU A 85 6.63 35.48 -22.02
C LEU A 85 8.12 35.22 -22.24
N LEU A 86 8.68 34.20 -21.59
CA LEU A 86 10.08 33.83 -21.76
C LEU A 86 10.38 33.33 -23.18
N ALA A 87 9.47 32.57 -23.79
CA ALA A 87 9.60 32.11 -25.17
C ALA A 87 9.59 33.28 -26.15
N LYS A 88 8.84 34.35 -25.87
CA LYS A 88 8.80 35.57 -26.70
C LYS A 88 10.13 36.34 -26.69
N LEU A 89 11.03 36.09 -25.74
CA LEU A 89 12.36 36.69 -25.72
C LEU A 89 13.35 35.99 -26.67
N ILE A 90 13.01 34.82 -27.20
CA ILE A 90 13.88 34.06 -28.11
C ILE A 90 13.59 34.52 -29.55
N PRO A 91 14.57 35.07 -30.30
CA PRO A 91 14.35 35.56 -31.65
C PRO A 91 13.94 34.43 -32.60
N ASP A 92 12.83 34.64 -33.33
CA ASP A 92 12.29 33.67 -34.28
C ASP A 92 13.11 33.61 -35.57
N ASN A 93 13.66 32.44 -35.89
CA ASN A 93 14.27 32.15 -37.19
C ASN A 93 13.30 31.37 -38.08
N GLN A 94 13.23 31.68 -39.39
CA GLN A 94 12.29 30.99 -40.30
C GLN A 94 12.53 29.48 -40.39
N ALA A 95 13.79 29.03 -40.26
CA ALA A 95 14.14 27.61 -40.25
C ALA A 95 13.60 26.86 -39.00
N THR A 96 13.49 27.53 -37.85
CA THR A 96 12.95 26.90 -36.63
C THR A 96 11.42 26.88 -36.61
N ALA A 97 10.74 27.73 -37.40
CA ALA A 97 9.28 27.80 -37.46
C ALA A 97 8.65 26.49 -37.98
N LEU A 98 9.21 25.89 -39.03
CA LEU A 98 8.66 24.66 -39.62
C LEU A 98 8.95 23.43 -38.74
N GLY A 99 10.17 23.33 -38.21
CA GLY A 99 10.55 22.29 -37.24
C GLY A 99 9.73 22.34 -35.96
N SER A 100 9.44 23.55 -35.46
CA SER A 100 8.58 23.75 -34.28
C SER A 100 7.15 23.27 -34.53
N ARG A 101 6.56 23.51 -35.70
CA ARG A 101 5.18 23.03 -35.99
C ARG A 101 5.09 21.51 -36.06
N ILE A 102 6.07 20.86 -36.71
CA ILE A 102 6.13 19.38 -36.77
C ILE A 102 6.34 18.80 -35.38
N GLY A 103 7.27 19.36 -34.59
CA GLY A 103 7.48 18.95 -33.20
C GLY A 103 6.23 19.15 -32.34
N GLY A 104 5.52 20.26 -32.54
CA GLY A 104 4.25 20.53 -31.88
C GLY A 104 3.17 19.50 -32.21
N ALA A 105 3.07 19.07 -33.48
CA ALA A 105 2.17 17.99 -33.87
C ALA A 105 2.52 16.68 -33.17
N GLY A 106 3.81 16.31 -33.08
CA GLY A 106 4.26 15.11 -32.39
C GLY A 106 3.89 15.10 -30.90
N VAL A 107 4.13 16.21 -30.20
CA VAL A 107 3.70 16.38 -28.80
C VAL A 107 2.18 16.34 -28.69
N GLY A 108 1.46 16.92 -29.65
CA GLY A 108 0.00 16.88 -29.75
C GLY A 108 -0.55 15.46 -29.89
N VAL A 109 0.05 14.62 -30.74
CA VAL A 109 -0.32 13.20 -30.91
C VAL A 109 -0.12 12.46 -29.59
N PHE A 110 1.05 12.61 -28.95
CA PHE A 110 1.35 11.95 -27.68
C PHE A 110 0.33 12.31 -26.60
N MET A 111 0.05 13.60 -26.42
CA MET A 111 -0.91 14.05 -25.43
C MET A 111 -2.35 13.65 -25.77
N GLY A 112 -2.72 13.73 -27.05
CA GLY A 112 -4.01 13.28 -27.56
C GLY A 112 -4.24 11.78 -27.35
N ALA A 113 -3.19 10.96 -27.47
CA ALA A 113 -3.26 9.53 -27.20
C ALA A 113 -3.49 9.25 -25.71
N ILE A 114 -2.77 9.92 -24.81
CA ILE A 114 -2.95 9.75 -23.35
C ILE A 114 -4.37 10.16 -22.94
N ILE A 115 -4.80 11.38 -23.31
CA ILE A 115 -6.13 11.88 -22.95
C ILE A 115 -7.23 11.04 -23.62
N GLY A 116 -7.04 10.69 -24.89
CA GLY A 116 -7.97 9.84 -25.62
C GLY A 116 -8.15 8.48 -24.95
N LEU A 117 -7.07 7.84 -24.48
CA LEU A 117 -7.12 6.55 -23.81
C LEU A 117 -7.88 6.66 -22.47
N ILE A 118 -7.62 7.71 -21.68
CA ILE A 118 -8.34 7.96 -20.41
C ILE A 118 -9.84 8.17 -20.67
N VAL A 119 -10.21 8.99 -21.66
CA VAL A 119 -11.62 9.26 -21.99
C VAL A 119 -12.31 8.00 -22.50
N VAL A 120 -11.67 7.24 -23.39
CA VAL A 120 -12.21 5.97 -23.89
C VAL A 120 -12.39 4.96 -22.76
N TYR A 121 -11.43 4.86 -21.86
CA TYR A 121 -11.54 3.98 -20.69
C TYR A 121 -12.70 4.39 -19.78
N GLY A 122 -12.83 5.68 -19.47
CA GLY A 122 -13.94 6.21 -18.67
C GLY A 122 -15.31 6.00 -19.32
N LEU A 123 -15.41 6.23 -20.64
CA LEU A 123 -16.63 5.90 -21.40
C LEU A 123 -16.92 4.40 -21.37
N GLY A 124 -15.90 3.55 -21.44
CA GLY A 124 -16.03 2.10 -21.27
C GLY A 124 -16.67 1.75 -19.92
N LEU A 125 -16.23 2.38 -18.83
CA LEU A 125 -16.80 2.15 -17.50
C LEU A 125 -18.27 2.58 -17.39
N ILE A 126 -18.67 3.66 -18.05
CA ILE A 126 -20.04 4.18 -17.99
C ILE A 126 -20.99 3.40 -18.92
N ILE A 127 -20.50 3.02 -20.12
CA ILE A 127 -21.33 2.44 -21.18
C ILE A 127 -21.41 0.92 -21.05
N THR A 128 -20.46 0.25 -20.40
CA THR A 128 -20.55 -1.21 -20.19
C THR A 128 -21.38 -1.44 -18.94
N PRO A 129 -22.69 -1.76 -19.04
CA PRO A 129 -23.47 -2.11 -17.86
C PRO A 129 -22.79 -3.32 -17.22
N THR A 130 -22.43 -3.19 -15.94
CA THR A 130 -21.95 -4.32 -15.15
C THR A 130 -23.00 -5.43 -15.31
N PRO A 131 -22.67 -6.57 -15.93
CA PRO A 131 -23.64 -7.64 -16.07
C PRO A 131 -24.10 -7.99 -14.66
N ALA A 132 -25.41 -7.92 -14.43
CA ALA A 132 -25.99 -8.27 -13.14
C ALA A 132 -25.42 -9.64 -12.75
N PRO A 133 -24.94 -9.81 -11.50
CA PRO A 133 -24.41 -11.10 -11.06
C PRO A 133 -25.46 -12.16 -11.41
N PRO A 134 -25.06 -13.27 -12.05
CA PRO A 134 -26.00 -14.31 -12.42
C PRO A 134 -26.77 -14.67 -11.16
N ILE A 135 -28.08 -14.44 -11.19
CA ILE A 135 -28.98 -14.84 -10.11
C ILE A 135 -28.71 -16.33 -9.98
N ILE A 136 -28.04 -16.73 -8.90
CA ILE A 136 -27.83 -18.13 -8.58
C ILE A 136 -29.25 -18.66 -8.36
N ALA A 137 -29.80 -19.26 -9.41
CA ALA A 137 -31.06 -19.96 -9.32
C ALA A 137 -30.89 -20.95 -8.18
N ALA A 138 -31.73 -20.79 -7.16
CA ALA A 138 -31.73 -21.65 -5.98
C ALA A 138 -31.62 -23.11 -6.44
N PRO A 139 -30.74 -23.93 -5.82
CA PRO A 139 -30.60 -25.32 -6.20
C PRO A 139 -31.95 -25.99 -5.97
N ASN A 140 -32.68 -26.25 -7.06
CA ASN A 140 -33.80 -27.17 -7.03
C ASN A 140 -33.21 -28.53 -6.65
N VAL A 141 -33.38 -28.88 -5.38
CA VAL A 141 -33.17 -30.23 -4.86
C VAL A 141 -34.28 -31.11 -5.44
N SER A 142 -34.14 -31.44 -6.73
CA SER A 142 -34.86 -32.56 -7.32
C SER A 142 -33.97 -33.77 -7.15
N ALA A 143 -34.27 -34.53 -6.11
CA ALA A 143 -33.83 -35.88 -5.95
C ALA A 143 -34.09 -36.70 -7.22
N ASN A 144 -33.20 -37.67 -7.45
CA ASN A 144 -33.43 -38.87 -8.23
C ASN A 144 -33.17 -38.77 -9.76
N HIS A 145 -31.97 -39.17 -10.19
CA HIS A 145 -31.82 -40.27 -11.15
C HIS A 145 -30.36 -40.73 -11.24
N GLN A 146 -30.12 -41.94 -10.72
CA GLN A 146 -29.05 -42.81 -11.18
C GLN A 146 -29.24 -43.07 -12.67
N GLN A 147 -28.26 -42.73 -13.50
CA GLN A 147 -28.08 -43.44 -14.76
C GLN A 147 -26.63 -43.38 -15.23
N ASN A 148 -25.99 -44.56 -15.12
CA ASN A 148 -24.94 -45.08 -15.99
C ASN A 148 -24.38 -44.12 -17.05
N GLN A 149 -23.14 -43.69 -16.86
CA GLN A 149 -22.26 -43.41 -17.99
C GLN A 149 -21.21 -44.50 -18.08
N SER A 150 -21.49 -45.40 -19.03
CA SER A 150 -20.59 -46.42 -19.53
C SER A 150 -19.33 -45.78 -20.09
N SER A 151 -18.20 -46.22 -19.56
CA SER A 151 -16.87 -46.06 -20.12
C SER A 151 -16.85 -46.51 -21.58
N THR A 152 -16.79 -45.55 -22.51
CA THR A 152 -16.49 -45.85 -23.91
C THR A 152 -15.08 -45.39 -24.19
N ASN A 153 -14.13 -46.31 -24.05
CA ASN A 153 -12.76 -46.19 -24.51
C ASN A 153 -12.77 -46.04 -26.04
N THR A 154 -12.70 -44.81 -26.54
CA THR A 154 -12.29 -44.55 -27.93
C THR A 154 -10.81 -44.17 -27.94
N ASN A 155 -9.98 -45.21 -28.15
CA ASN A 155 -8.64 -45.07 -28.70
C ASN A 155 -8.73 -44.21 -29.97
N THR A 156 -8.41 -42.92 -29.85
CA THR A 156 -8.22 -42.02 -30.98
C THR A 156 -6.79 -41.49 -30.91
N ALA A 157 -6.17 -41.52 -32.09
CA ALA A 157 -4.75 -41.32 -32.35
C ALA A 157 -4.16 -40.05 -31.70
N PRO A 158 -2.86 -40.06 -31.37
CA PRO A 158 -2.17 -38.90 -30.82
C PRO A 158 -2.08 -37.79 -31.89
N GLY A 159 -2.52 -36.58 -31.54
CA GLY A 159 -1.94 -35.37 -32.14
C GLY A 159 -2.84 -34.40 -32.91
N ILE A 160 -4.10 -34.16 -32.54
CA ILE A 160 -4.79 -32.94 -32.98
C ILE A 160 -5.57 -32.30 -31.81
N PRO A 161 -5.14 -31.13 -31.30
CA PRO A 161 -5.87 -30.39 -30.28
C PRO A 161 -7.25 -29.96 -30.79
N ARG A 162 -8.29 -30.15 -29.97
CA ARG A 162 -9.65 -29.69 -30.28
C ARG A 162 -9.72 -28.16 -30.11
N ILE A 163 -10.44 -27.50 -31.03
CA ILE A 163 -10.49 -26.03 -31.15
C ILE A 163 -11.10 -25.35 -29.90
N ASN A 164 -11.93 -26.07 -29.14
CA ASN A 164 -12.52 -25.56 -27.89
C ASN A 164 -11.53 -25.44 -26.73
N ASP A 165 -10.34 -26.06 -26.79
CA ASP A 165 -9.28 -25.87 -25.79
C ASP A 165 -8.45 -24.59 -26.04
N LEU A 166 -8.56 -23.97 -27.22
CA LEU A 166 -7.83 -22.72 -27.53
C LEU A 166 -8.52 -21.46 -26.97
N GLU A 167 -9.84 -21.47 -26.75
CA GLU A 167 -10.52 -20.35 -26.10
C GLU A 167 -10.23 -20.33 -24.59
N LYS A 168 -10.21 -21.49 -23.93
CA LYS A 168 -9.92 -21.60 -22.50
C LYS A 168 -8.45 -21.27 -22.14
N SER A 169 -7.50 -21.45 -23.08
CA SER A 169 -6.09 -21.09 -22.86
C SER A 169 -5.80 -19.60 -23.06
N ARG A 170 -6.62 -18.88 -23.85
CA ARG A 170 -6.50 -17.43 -24.05
C ARG A 170 -6.90 -16.62 -22.81
N ASP A 171 -7.96 -17.03 -22.13
CA ASP A 171 -8.39 -16.38 -20.88
C ASP A 171 -7.37 -16.61 -19.76
N SER A 172 -6.77 -17.80 -19.70
CA SER A 172 -5.70 -18.13 -18.73
C SER A 172 -4.44 -17.29 -18.92
N PHE A 173 -4.02 -17.02 -20.17
CA PHE A 173 -2.84 -16.19 -20.42
C PHE A 173 -3.07 -14.72 -20.07
N ILE A 174 -4.25 -14.17 -20.38
CA ILE A 174 -4.60 -12.78 -20.03
C ILE A 174 -4.79 -12.64 -18.52
N GLU A 175 -5.43 -13.61 -17.86
CA GLU A 175 -5.58 -13.61 -16.40
C GLU A 175 -4.22 -13.76 -15.69
N ALA A 176 -3.36 -14.66 -16.15
CA ALA A 176 -2.00 -14.82 -15.61
C ALA A 176 -1.14 -13.57 -15.83
N SER A 177 -1.26 -12.93 -17.00
CA SER A 177 -0.54 -11.70 -17.32
C SER A 177 -1.07 -10.50 -16.53
N ALA A 178 -2.39 -10.39 -16.36
CA ALA A 178 -3.03 -9.36 -15.55
C ALA A 178 -2.70 -9.51 -14.06
N LYS A 179 -2.72 -10.73 -13.50
CA LYS A 179 -2.28 -11.01 -12.13
C LYS A 179 -0.82 -10.62 -11.92
N LYS A 180 0.06 -10.96 -12.87
CA LYS A 180 1.49 -10.61 -12.79
C LYS A 180 1.73 -9.09 -12.90
N LEU A 181 0.97 -8.40 -13.74
CA LEU A 181 1.10 -6.95 -13.94
C LEU A 181 0.53 -6.16 -12.74
N ILE A 182 -0.64 -6.56 -12.23
CA ILE A 182 -1.23 -5.98 -11.01
C ILE A 182 -0.34 -6.28 -9.80
N GLY A 183 0.17 -7.50 -9.67
CA GLY A 183 1.09 -7.89 -8.60
C GLY A 183 2.38 -7.08 -8.61
N ASN A 184 2.98 -6.84 -9.78
CA ASN A 184 4.17 -6.02 -9.92
C ASN A 184 3.92 -4.53 -9.66
N ALA A 185 2.78 -4.00 -10.12
CA ALA A 185 2.42 -2.60 -9.89
C ALA A 185 2.10 -2.32 -8.42
N ALA A 186 1.39 -3.23 -7.74
CA ALA A 186 1.11 -3.15 -6.32
C ALA A 186 2.38 -3.31 -5.47
N ALA A 187 3.28 -4.23 -5.83
CA ALA A 187 4.59 -4.36 -5.18
C ALA A 187 5.42 -3.06 -5.27
N ALA A 188 5.47 -2.43 -6.46
CA ALA A 188 6.20 -1.18 -6.65
C ALA A 188 5.59 0.01 -5.88
N ALA A 189 4.27 0.06 -5.72
CA ALA A 189 3.60 1.09 -4.93
C ALA A 189 3.88 0.94 -3.43
N VAL A 190 3.98 -0.30 -2.95
CA VAL A 190 4.33 -0.63 -1.56
C VAL A 190 5.80 -0.33 -1.28
N ASP A 191 6.71 -0.64 -2.22
CA ASP A 191 8.14 -0.28 -2.16
C ASP A 191 8.35 1.25 -2.01
N LEU A 192 7.42 2.07 -2.51
CA LEU A 192 7.51 3.54 -2.46
C LEU A 192 6.90 4.17 -1.19
N ALA A 193 6.08 3.42 -0.45
CA ALA A 193 5.21 3.97 0.61
C ALA A 193 5.64 3.56 2.03
N LEU A 194 6.48 2.53 2.17
CA LEU A 194 6.86 1.97 3.47
C LEU A 194 8.38 2.03 3.67
N ASP A 195 8.83 2.73 4.72
CA ASP A 195 10.26 2.85 5.09
C ASP A 195 10.85 1.55 5.67
N ASP A 196 10.01 0.60 6.08
CA ASP A 196 10.48 -0.69 6.63
C ASP A 196 10.60 -1.76 5.55
N LYS A 197 11.85 -2.03 5.13
CA LYS A 197 12.23 -3.05 4.15
C LYS A 197 11.58 -4.41 4.42
N THR A 198 11.40 -4.79 5.69
CA THR A 198 10.78 -6.09 6.05
C THR A 198 9.28 -6.11 5.80
N THR A 199 8.56 -5.04 6.18
CA THR A 199 7.12 -4.91 5.91
C THR A 199 6.83 -4.84 4.41
N THR A 200 7.67 -4.15 3.66
CA THR A 200 7.59 -4.05 2.20
C THR A 200 7.74 -5.42 1.52
N GLN A 201 8.70 -6.24 1.97
CA GLN A 201 8.92 -7.59 1.44
C GLN A 201 7.76 -8.54 1.75
N VAL A 202 7.25 -8.53 2.99
CA VAL A 202 6.08 -9.33 3.38
C VAL A 202 4.84 -8.94 2.56
N THR A 203 4.63 -7.64 2.36
CA THR A 203 3.50 -7.14 1.57
C THR A 203 3.66 -7.51 0.09
N LYS A 204 4.87 -7.45 -0.46
CA LYS A 204 5.18 -7.91 -1.81
C LYS A 204 4.93 -9.41 -1.98
N ALA A 205 5.38 -10.23 -1.04
CA ALA A 205 5.13 -11.66 -1.01
C ALA A 205 3.64 -11.98 -0.99
N PHE A 206 2.87 -11.28 -0.15
CA PHE A 206 1.42 -11.43 -0.05
C PHE A 206 0.70 -11.05 -1.36
N VAL A 207 1.14 -9.96 -2.00
CA VAL A 207 0.58 -9.50 -3.27
C VAL A 207 0.91 -10.46 -4.43
N GLN A 208 2.10 -11.07 -4.41
CA GLN A 208 2.55 -11.99 -5.46
C GLN A 208 1.81 -13.33 -5.41
N ASP A 209 1.62 -13.90 -4.22
CA ASP A 209 0.92 -15.17 -4.04
C ASP A 209 0.13 -15.21 -2.71
N PRO A 210 -1.07 -14.60 -2.68
CA PRO A 210 -1.87 -14.54 -1.46
C PRO A 210 -2.38 -15.92 -1.03
N GLN A 211 -2.59 -16.84 -1.98
CA GLN A 211 -3.14 -18.16 -1.66
C GLN A 211 -2.10 -19.04 -0.96
N SER A 212 -0.87 -19.06 -1.44
CA SER A 212 0.22 -19.79 -0.81
C SER A 212 0.51 -19.25 0.59
N MET A 213 0.59 -17.92 0.73
CA MET A 213 0.88 -17.29 2.02
C MET A 213 -0.24 -17.56 3.05
N LEU A 214 -1.50 -17.47 2.66
CA LEU A 214 -2.63 -17.83 3.53
C LEU A 214 -2.59 -19.30 3.95
N THR A 215 -2.22 -20.20 3.04
CA THR A 215 -2.08 -21.63 3.35
C THR A 215 -0.98 -21.86 4.38
N HIS A 216 0.19 -21.23 4.23
CA HIS A 216 1.28 -21.35 5.20
C HIS A 216 0.92 -20.73 6.55
N VAL A 217 0.28 -19.55 6.58
CA VAL A 217 -0.20 -18.94 7.82
C VAL A 217 -1.21 -19.85 8.52
N GLN A 218 -2.18 -20.39 7.78
CA GLN A 218 -3.17 -21.30 8.33
C GLN A 218 -2.51 -22.55 8.91
N GLN A 219 -1.57 -23.16 8.18
CA GLN A 219 -0.80 -24.31 8.66
C GLN A 219 -0.07 -23.99 9.96
N VAL A 220 0.67 -22.89 10.03
CA VAL A 220 1.40 -22.46 11.24
C VAL A 220 0.44 -22.24 12.41
N THR A 221 -0.70 -21.60 12.20
CA THR A 221 -1.70 -21.37 13.25
C THR A 221 -2.41 -22.65 13.70
N SER A 222 -2.54 -23.65 12.81
CA SER A 222 -3.22 -24.92 13.09
C SER A 222 -2.31 -26.04 13.61
N ASN A 223 -0.98 -25.91 13.51
CA ASN A 223 -0.04 -27.00 13.80
C ASN A 223 0.09 -27.35 15.29
N GLY A 224 -0.61 -26.67 16.20
CA GLY A 224 -0.47 -26.88 17.64
C GLY A 224 0.87 -26.36 18.21
N GLN A 225 1.97 -26.45 17.47
CA GLN A 225 3.31 -25.98 17.88
C GLN A 225 3.33 -24.50 18.28
N LEU A 226 2.70 -23.62 17.48
CA LEU A 226 2.59 -22.21 17.86
C LEU A 226 1.74 -22.03 19.12
N GLN A 227 0.68 -22.83 19.27
CA GLN A 227 -0.20 -22.76 20.44
C GLN A 227 0.51 -23.26 21.70
N GLU A 228 1.30 -24.33 21.60
CA GLU A 228 2.14 -24.85 22.67
C GLU A 228 3.18 -23.82 23.11
N LEU A 229 3.88 -23.22 22.13
CA LEU A 229 4.83 -22.13 22.38
C LEU A 229 4.18 -20.92 23.07
N MET A 230 2.96 -20.56 22.67
CA MET A 230 2.20 -19.45 23.28
C MET A 230 1.64 -19.81 24.67
N ALA A 231 1.40 -21.09 24.94
CA ALA A 231 0.85 -21.57 26.21
C ALA A 231 1.93 -21.79 27.28
N ASP A 232 3.18 -21.99 26.88
CA ASP A 232 4.31 -22.21 27.80
C ASP A 232 4.62 -20.97 28.65
N GLU A 233 4.53 -21.09 29.98
CA GLU A 233 4.77 -19.98 30.91
C GLU A 233 6.22 -19.47 30.87
N GLY A 234 7.19 -20.34 30.62
CA GLY A 234 8.61 -19.99 30.52
C GLY A 234 8.87 -19.10 29.31
N ILE A 235 8.31 -19.46 28.16
CA ILE A 235 8.43 -18.68 26.93
C ILE A 235 7.68 -17.36 27.03
N GLN A 236 6.50 -17.34 27.66
CA GLN A 236 5.81 -16.07 27.95
C GLN A 236 6.66 -15.13 28.82
N SER A 237 7.34 -15.66 29.84
CA SER A 237 8.26 -14.89 30.68
C SER A 237 9.44 -14.36 29.86
N ILE A 238 10.06 -15.19 29.01
CA ILE A 238 11.16 -14.79 28.12
C ILE A 238 10.71 -13.69 27.14
N MET A 239 9.51 -13.82 26.57
CA MET A 239 8.97 -12.81 25.66
C MET A 239 8.65 -11.49 26.37
N ALA A 240 8.18 -11.57 27.62
CA ALA A 240 7.89 -10.40 28.44
C ALA A 240 9.17 -9.65 28.88
N THR A 241 10.27 -10.36 29.15
CA THR A 241 11.57 -9.74 29.46
C THR A 241 12.27 -9.20 28.21
N GLY A 242 11.88 -9.68 27.03
CA GLY A 242 12.50 -9.31 25.75
C GLY A 242 13.87 -9.96 25.52
N ASP A 243 14.19 -11.05 26.24
CA ASP A 243 15.44 -11.79 26.05
C ASP A 243 15.38 -12.67 24.79
N THR A 244 15.75 -12.08 23.67
CA THR A 244 15.88 -12.75 22.36
C THR A 244 16.80 -13.97 22.40
N GLN A 245 17.88 -13.94 23.17
CA GLN A 245 18.83 -15.05 23.21
C GLN A 245 18.26 -16.24 23.98
N ALA A 246 17.55 -15.99 25.07
CA ALA A 246 16.83 -17.03 25.80
C ALA A 246 15.77 -17.69 24.89
N LEU A 247 15.00 -16.89 24.14
CA LEU A 247 13.99 -17.41 23.21
C LEU A 247 14.62 -18.28 22.11
N MET A 248 15.74 -17.85 21.53
CA MET A 248 16.45 -18.63 20.52
C MET A 248 17.05 -19.95 21.04
N ARG A 249 17.31 -20.05 22.36
CA ARG A 249 17.84 -21.26 22.98
C ARG A 249 16.74 -22.27 23.31
N ASP A 250 15.51 -21.80 23.45
CA ASP A 250 14.34 -22.60 23.80
C ASP A 250 14.06 -23.71 22.76
N PRO A 251 13.81 -24.96 23.19
CA PRO A 251 13.56 -26.07 22.28
C PRO A 251 12.27 -25.92 21.47
N ALA A 252 11.19 -25.40 22.05
CA ALA A 252 9.92 -25.23 21.34
C ALA A 252 10.01 -24.13 20.28
N PHE A 253 10.76 -23.06 20.54
CA PHE A 253 11.03 -22.05 19.50
C PHE A 253 11.87 -22.64 18.36
N LYS A 254 12.89 -23.43 18.67
CA LYS A 254 13.68 -24.14 17.64
C LYS A 254 12.82 -25.09 16.81
N GLU A 255 11.89 -25.79 17.44
CA GLU A 255 10.95 -26.67 16.74
C GLU A 255 10.03 -25.87 15.81
N LEU A 256 9.47 -24.75 16.27
CA LEU A 256 8.67 -23.85 15.43
C LEU A 256 9.47 -23.35 14.22
N MET A 257 10.73 -22.96 14.42
CA MET A 257 11.63 -22.51 13.35
C MET A 257 12.01 -23.63 12.37
N SER A 258 11.95 -24.88 12.82
CA SER A 258 12.16 -26.06 11.97
C SER A 258 10.92 -26.45 11.15
N ASN A 259 9.76 -25.84 11.42
CA ASN A 259 8.53 -26.12 10.71
C ASN A 259 8.63 -25.70 9.22
N PRO A 260 8.34 -26.59 8.25
CA PRO A 260 8.42 -26.28 6.83
C PRO A 260 7.60 -25.04 6.40
N SER A 261 6.44 -24.82 7.02
CA SER A 261 5.57 -23.68 6.70
C SER A 261 6.16 -22.37 7.23
N VAL A 262 6.83 -22.40 8.40
CA VAL A 262 7.55 -21.22 8.93
C VAL A 262 8.77 -20.91 8.06
N GLN A 263 9.52 -21.94 7.64
CA GLN A 263 10.66 -21.76 6.73
C GLN A 263 10.22 -21.18 5.38
N ALA A 264 9.10 -21.65 4.82
CA ALA A 264 8.54 -21.10 3.59
C ALA A 264 8.17 -19.61 3.73
N LEU A 265 7.59 -19.21 4.86
CA LEU A 265 7.29 -17.81 5.13
C LEU A 265 8.57 -16.96 5.24
N MET A 266 9.64 -17.51 5.83
CA MET A 266 10.91 -16.80 5.99
C MET A 266 11.68 -16.64 4.68
N THR A 267 11.74 -17.69 3.86
CA THR A 267 12.39 -17.63 2.54
C THR A 267 11.67 -16.66 1.62
N GLN A 268 10.34 -16.57 1.72
CA GLN A 268 9.56 -15.61 0.94
C GLN A 268 9.80 -14.15 1.38
N SER A 269 10.21 -13.94 2.63
CA SER A 269 10.62 -12.62 3.16
C SER A 269 12.09 -12.26 2.92
N ASP A 270 12.87 -13.08 2.19
CA ASP A 270 14.29 -12.82 1.86
C ASP A 270 15.18 -12.64 3.10
N VAL A 271 14.90 -13.38 4.18
CA VAL A 271 15.69 -13.35 5.41
C VAL A 271 16.49 -14.65 5.54
N ASP A 272 17.80 -14.59 5.28
CA ASP A 272 18.69 -15.75 5.32
C ASP A 272 18.77 -16.40 6.71
N GLY A 273 18.78 -17.74 6.76
CA GLY A 273 18.40 -18.59 7.89
C GLY A 273 18.92 -18.24 9.30
N ALA A 274 20.22 -17.96 9.47
CA ALA A 274 20.77 -17.65 10.81
C ALA A 274 20.28 -16.28 11.31
N THR A 275 20.37 -15.27 10.44
CA THR A 275 19.79 -13.94 10.65
C THR A 275 18.26 -13.99 10.77
N GLY A 276 17.61 -14.91 10.04
CA GLY A 276 16.18 -15.14 10.07
C GLY A 276 15.66 -15.56 11.43
N SER A 277 16.32 -16.50 12.09
CA SER A 277 15.91 -16.96 13.42
C SER A 277 15.97 -15.86 14.49
N LYS A 278 17.01 -15.01 14.45
CA LYS A 278 17.15 -13.88 15.37
C LYS A 278 16.11 -12.79 15.07
N ALA A 279 15.96 -12.41 13.81
CA ALA A 279 14.96 -11.43 13.40
C ALA A 279 13.53 -11.88 13.72
N ALA A 280 13.25 -13.17 13.55
CA ALA A 280 11.97 -13.76 13.92
C ALA A 280 11.73 -13.71 15.43
N ALA A 281 12.73 -14.06 16.25
CA ALA A 281 12.64 -13.94 17.70
C ALA A 281 12.37 -12.48 18.13
N GLU A 282 13.09 -11.51 17.56
CA GLU A 282 12.90 -10.07 17.81
C GLU A 282 11.48 -9.61 17.45
N LYS A 283 10.99 -9.99 16.27
CA LYS A 283 9.63 -9.65 15.82
C LYS A 283 8.56 -10.34 16.68
N MET A 284 8.80 -11.57 17.12
CA MET A 284 7.89 -12.32 17.97
C MET A 284 7.76 -11.70 19.36
N ILE A 285 8.89 -11.31 19.97
CA ILE A 285 8.91 -10.54 21.23
C ILE A 285 8.16 -9.22 21.07
N THR A 286 8.42 -8.50 19.98
CA THR A 286 7.73 -7.22 19.70
C THR A 286 6.23 -7.42 19.54
N ALA A 287 5.81 -8.45 18.79
CA ALA A 287 4.42 -8.82 18.60
C ALA A 287 3.76 -9.23 19.93
N TRP A 288 4.47 -10.01 20.76
CA TRP A 288 3.99 -10.42 22.07
C TRP A 288 3.74 -9.22 22.99
N ASN A 289 4.70 -8.31 23.09
CA ASN A 289 4.55 -7.09 23.88
C ASN A 289 3.40 -6.21 23.38
N ARG A 290 3.19 -6.15 22.06
CA ARG A 290 2.02 -5.48 21.49
C ARG A 290 0.73 -6.18 21.88
N VAL A 291 0.66 -7.52 21.79
CA VAL A 291 -0.52 -8.30 22.21
C VAL A 291 -0.81 -8.08 23.69
N GLN A 292 0.20 -8.08 24.56
CA GLN A 292 0.02 -7.78 25.98
C GLN A 292 -0.52 -6.36 26.19
N THR A 293 -0.01 -5.38 25.46
CA THR A 293 -0.53 -4.00 25.52
C THR A 293 -1.99 -3.94 25.07
N LEU A 294 -2.34 -4.62 23.99
CA LEU A 294 -3.71 -4.71 23.47
C LEU A 294 -4.66 -5.44 24.44
N LYS A 295 -4.20 -6.53 25.09
CA LYS A 295 -4.99 -7.27 26.08
C LYS A 295 -5.42 -6.41 27.26
N HIS A 296 -4.64 -5.38 27.60
CA HIS A 296 -4.94 -4.45 28.69
C HIS A 296 -5.54 -3.12 28.20
N ASP A 297 -5.72 -2.92 26.89
CA ASP A 297 -6.37 -1.71 26.38
C ASP A 297 -7.89 -1.80 26.68
N PRO A 298 -8.46 -0.85 27.45
CA PRO A 298 -9.88 -0.89 27.84
C PRO A 298 -10.82 -0.88 26.63
N ARG A 299 -10.42 -0.29 25.51
CA ARG A 299 -11.21 -0.26 24.27
C ARG A 299 -11.22 -1.63 23.60
N VAL A 300 -10.08 -2.31 23.57
CA VAL A 300 -9.97 -3.69 23.06
C VAL A 300 -10.80 -4.63 23.91
N ILE A 301 -10.70 -4.51 25.25
CA ILE A 301 -11.52 -5.29 26.18
C ILE A 301 -13.01 -5.03 25.92
N ALA A 302 -13.44 -3.78 25.78
CA ALA A 302 -14.84 -3.43 25.50
C ALA A 302 -15.34 -4.01 24.17
N ILE A 303 -14.51 -4.01 23.12
CA ILE A 303 -14.85 -4.61 21.82
C ILE A 303 -14.93 -6.14 21.90
N ILE A 304 -13.93 -6.79 22.51
CA ILE A 304 -13.84 -8.26 22.56
C ILE A 304 -14.89 -8.85 23.51
N SER A 305 -15.23 -8.15 24.60
CA SER A 305 -16.27 -8.59 25.55
C SER A 305 -17.69 -8.35 25.04
N ASP A 306 -17.86 -7.69 23.89
CA ASP A 306 -19.17 -7.41 23.32
C ASP A 306 -19.84 -8.69 22.76
N PRO A 307 -21.04 -9.07 23.23
CA PRO A 307 -21.70 -10.29 22.81
C PRO A 307 -22.03 -10.34 21.32
N GLU A 308 -22.42 -9.22 20.71
CA GLU A 308 -22.75 -9.18 19.28
C GLU A 308 -21.50 -9.36 18.43
N PHE A 309 -20.40 -8.71 18.84
CA PHE A 309 -19.12 -8.87 18.17
C PHE A 309 -18.60 -10.32 18.25
N GLN A 310 -18.73 -10.97 19.42
CA GLN A 310 -18.38 -12.38 19.59
C GLN A 310 -19.24 -13.30 18.73
N GLN A 311 -20.56 -13.06 18.66
CA GLN A 311 -21.46 -13.83 17.79
C GLN A 311 -21.05 -13.69 16.32
N GLN A 312 -20.70 -12.48 15.88
CA GLN A 312 -20.25 -12.23 14.51
C GLN A 312 -18.89 -12.86 14.21
N LEU A 313 -17.95 -12.82 15.14
CA LEU A 313 -16.66 -13.49 15.03
C LEU A 313 -16.82 -15.00 14.81
N ASN A 314 -17.73 -15.61 15.59
CA ASN A 314 -18.05 -17.04 15.51
C ASN A 314 -18.98 -17.40 14.35
N SER A 315 -19.58 -16.41 13.69
CA SER A 315 -20.50 -16.67 12.57
C SER A 315 -19.74 -17.22 11.35
N PRO A 316 -20.35 -18.14 10.58
CA PRO A 316 -19.80 -18.60 9.29
C PRO A 316 -19.69 -17.45 8.27
N ASN A 317 -20.57 -16.45 8.37
CA ASN A 317 -20.62 -15.32 7.44
C ASN A 317 -19.71 -14.16 7.89
N LYS A 318 -18.47 -14.14 7.39
CA LYS A 318 -17.50 -13.08 7.70
C LYS A 318 -17.85 -11.71 7.09
N LEU A 319 -18.81 -11.62 6.18
CA LEU A 319 -19.20 -10.34 5.56
C LEU A 319 -19.77 -9.37 6.61
N HIS A 320 -20.59 -9.87 7.55
CA HIS A 320 -21.14 -9.04 8.63
C HIS A 320 -20.05 -8.52 9.57
N LEU A 321 -19.00 -9.31 9.80
CA LEU A 321 -17.86 -8.89 10.61
C LEU A 321 -17.11 -7.73 9.94
N MET A 322 -16.89 -7.78 8.63
CA MET A 322 -16.23 -6.71 7.86
C MET A 322 -17.00 -5.39 7.85
N MET A 323 -18.32 -5.45 8.00
CA MET A 323 -19.17 -4.25 8.10
C MET A 323 -19.30 -3.72 9.53
N ASN A 324 -18.82 -4.46 10.54
CA ASN A 324 -18.96 -4.04 11.93
C ASN A 324 -17.98 -2.87 12.24
N PRO A 325 -18.47 -1.70 12.70
CA PRO A 325 -17.61 -0.58 13.06
C PRO A 325 -16.61 -0.92 14.18
N LYS A 326 -16.91 -1.88 15.05
CA LYS A 326 -16.00 -2.37 16.10
C LYS A 326 -14.80 -3.13 15.52
N LEU A 327 -14.97 -3.82 14.39
CA LEU A 327 -13.82 -4.41 13.70
C LEU A 327 -12.89 -3.31 13.21
N ASN A 328 -13.42 -2.24 12.60
CA ASN A 328 -12.63 -1.11 12.13
C ASN A 328 -11.88 -0.44 13.29
N GLN A 329 -12.55 -0.22 14.43
CA GLN A 329 -11.91 0.30 15.65
C GLN A 329 -10.82 -0.62 16.17
N LEU A 330 -11.06 -1.94 16.21
CA LEU A 330 -10.06 -2.92 16.63
C LEU A 330 -8.86 -2.91 15.68
N THR A 331 -9.09 -2.87 14.37
CA THR A 331 -7.99 -2.75 13.39
C THR A 331 -7.24 -1.45 13.55
N GLU A 332 -7.92 -0.34 13.80
CA GLU A 332 -7.27 0.94 14.05
C GLU A 332 -6.38 0.85 15.28
N ILE A 333 -6.85 0.28 16.40
CA ILE A 333 -6.04 0.09 17.61
C ILE A 333 -4.85 -0.86 17.35
N ILE A 334 -5.06 -1.93 16.58
CA ILE A 334 -4.01 -2.90 16.23
C ILE A 334 -2.95 -2.30 15.29
N PHE A 335 -3.32 -1.43 14.35
CA PHE A 335 -2.40 -0.88 13.35
C PHE A 335 -1.85 0.49 13.71
N SER A 336 -2.54 1.27 14.54
CA SER A 336 -2.01 2.56 15.03
C SER A 336 -0.74 2.30 15.84
N SER A 337 0.36 2.84 15.34
CA SER A 337 1.70 2.82 15.94
C SER A 337 1.81 3.68 17.22
N ASP A 338 0.69 4.27 17.65
CA ASP A 338 0.58 5.22 18.76
C ASP A 338 -0.25 4.70 19.93
N THR A 339 -0.30 3.38 20.13
CA THR A 339 -0.73 2.84 21.43
C THR A 339 0.28 3.28 22.50
N MET A 340 0.03 4.45 23.07
CA MET A 340 0.73 4.93 24.26
C MET A 340 0.58 3.84 25.34
N PRO A 341 1.68 3.40 25.99
CA PRO A 341 1.56 2.47 27.10
C PRO A 341 0.63 3.10 28.15
N ALA A 342 -0.34 2.32 28.64
CA ALA A 342 -1.35 2.76 29.60
C ALA A 342 -0.77 3.35 30.90
N ASN A 343 0.54 3.18 31.13
CA ASN A 343 1.27 3.75 32.26
C ASN A 343 1.77 5.20 32.07
N GLY A 344 1.39 5.90 31.01
CA GLY A 344 1.73 7.34 30.86
C GLY A 344 3.23 7.64 30.75
N MET A 345 4.09 6.61 30.65
CA MET A 345 5.50 6.78 30.37
C MET A 345 5.66 7.09 28.88
N SER A 346 5.71 8.38 28.59
CA SER A 346 6.10 8.95 27.31
C SER A 346 7.35 8.25 26.75
N LYS A 347 7.32 7.93 25.46
CA LYS A 347 8.40 7.31 24.66
C LYS A 347 9.78 7.88 25.05
N TYR A 348 10.53 7.15 25.88
CA TYR A 348 11.93 7.48 26.14
C TYR A 348 12.73 7.18 24.86
N ARG A 349 13.27 8.22 24.22
CA ARG A 349 14.23 8.05 23.13
C ARG A 349 15.60 7.87 23.76
N VAL A 350 16.07 6.63 23.86
CA VAL A 350 17.42 6.31 24.34
C VAL A 350 18.40 6.76 23.25
N GLN A 351 19.22 7.76 23.56
CA GLN A 351 20.28 8.24 22.67
C GLN A 351 21.62 7.70 23.18
N ASP A 352 22.22 6.76 22.43
CA ASP A 352 23.51 6.17 22.77
C ASP A 352 24.64 7.19 22.53
N LEU A 353 25.37 7.54 23.59
CA LEU A 353 26.46 8.53 23.56
C LEU A 353 27.74 8.04 22.84
N ASN A 354 27.82 6.75 22.47
CA ASN A 354 29.00 6.16 21.84
C ASN A 354 29.06 6.29 20.30
N GLN A 355 28.07 6.93 19.66
CA GLN A 355 28.16 7.30 18.24
C GLN A 355 28.71 8.72 18.09
N THR A 356 30.03 8.83 18.17
CA THR A 356 30.76 10.07 17.95
C THR A 356 30.74 10.45 16.46
N ASN A 357 30.41 11.71 16.20
CA ASN A 357 30.53 12.47 14.95
C ASN A 357 29.41 12.38 13.90
N GLN A 358 28.36 13.18 14.11
CA GLN A 358 27.86 14.09 13.07
C GLN A 358 27.34 15.38 13.71
N VAL A 359 28.02 16.48 13.40
CA VAL A 359 27.71 17.84 13.87
C VAL A 359 26.44 18.32 13.16
N ALA A 360 25.35 18.47 13.91
CA ALA A 360 24.16 19.18 13.45
C ALA A 360 24.13 20.59 14.06
N THR A 361 24.12 21.59 13.18
CA THR A 361 24.00 23.02 13.46
C THR A 361 22.67 23.32 14.17
N PRO A 362 22.62 24.20 15.18
CA PRO A 362 21.37 24.59 15.82
C PRO A 362 20.64 25.63 14.95
N THR A 363 19.48 25.27 14.42
CA THR A 363 18.49 26.24 13.94
C THR A 363 17.55 26.55 15.09
N GLU A 364 17.70 27.75 15.62
CA GLU A 364 16.83 28.41 16.57
C GLU A 364 15.48 28.72 15.90
N VAL A 365 14.42 28.04 16.33
CA VAL A 365 13.03 28.43 16.05
C VAL A 365 12.27 28.35 17.37
N ALA A 366 11.69 29.49 17.75
CA ALA A 366 10.97 29.71 19.00
C ALA A 366 9.62 28.95 19.03
N GLU A 367 9.49 28.15 20.08
CA GLU A 367 8.34 27.90 20.96
C GLU A 367 6.90 28.00 20.41
N GLU A 368 6.25 26.83 20.30
CA GLU A 368 4.96 26.57 20.95
C GLU A 368 5.15 25.34 21.87
N GLU A 369 4.78 25.47 23.15
CA GLU A 369 4.98 24.49 24.22
C GLU A 369 4.16 23.20 24.00
N GLU A 370 4.71 22.28 23.22
CA GLU A 370 4.37 20.85 23.33
C GLU A 370 5.50 20.17 24.10
N LYS A 371 5.21 19.64 25.31
CA LYS A 371 6.20 19.06 26.22
C LYS A 371 7.13 18.10 25.48
N ALA A 372 8.36 18.54 25.24
CA ALA A 372 9.35 17.77 24.51
C ALA A 372 9.58 16.40 25.20
N PRO A 373 9.73 15.31 24.43
CA PRO A 373 9.94 13.98 24.99
C PRO A 373 11.19 13.97 25.87
N THR A 374 11.06 13.46 27.09
CA THR A 374 12.15 13.34 28.07
C THR A 374 13.26 12.47 27.47
N LYS A 375 14.42 13.07 27.17
CA LYS A 375 15.60 12.36 26.66
C LYS A 375 16.26 11.60 27.81
N ILE A 376 16.41 10.29 27.69
CA ILE A 376 17.23 9.47 28.60
C ILE A 376 18.54 9.13 27.89
N TYR A 377 19.66 9.48 28.51
CA TYR A 377 21.00 9.16 28.07
C TYR A 377 21.40 7.78 28.59
N ARG A 378 21.92 6.93 27.70
CA ARG A 378 22.50 5.63 28.04
C ARG A 378 24.01 5.67 27.79
N TRP A 379 24.80 5.25 28.78
CA TRP A 379 26.24 5.07 28.64
C TRP A 379 26.69 3.79 29.33
N THR A 380 27.85 3.30 28.93
CA THR A 380 28.49 2.13 29.54
C THR A 380 29.75 2.60 30.25
N ASP A 381 29.92 2.24 31.53
CA ASP A 381 31.13 2.56 32.28
C ASP A 381 32.32 1.66 31.88
N GLU A 382 33.52 1.97 32.40
CA GLU A 382 34.75 1.21 32.13
C GLU A 382 34.69 -0.26 32.59
N ASN A 383 33.76 -0.60 33.48
CA ASN A 383 33.55 -1.95 33.98
C ASN A 383 32.50 -2.72 33.15
N GLY A 384 31.94 -2.10 32.10
CA GLY A 384 30.92 -2.69 31.24
C GLY A 384 29.49 -2.59 31.79
N HIS A 385 29.25 -1.85 32.88
CA HIS A 385 27.89 -1.64 33.39
C HIS A 385 27.18 -0.52 32.62
N VAL A 386 25.93 -0.78 32.24
CA VAL A 386 25.08 0.19 31.53
C VAL A 386 24.33 1.05 32.55
N HIS A 387 24.45 2.37 32.41
CA HIS A 387 23.78 3.35 33.24
C HIS A 387 22.81 4.20 32.41
N TYR A 388 21.75 4.70 33.05
CA TYR A 388 20.71 5.54 32.44
C TYR A 388 20.57 6.83 33.26
N SER A 389 20.50 7.99 32.60
CA SER A 389 20.29 9.28 33.27
C SER A 389 19.50 10.25 32.41
N ASP A 390 18.69 11.06 33.09
CA ASP A 390 17.90 12.14 32.51
C ASP A 390 18.78 13.39 32.21
N LYS A 391 20.05 13.37 32.61
CA LYS A 391 21.02 14.45 32.39
C LYS A 391 22.19 13.94 31.54
N PRO A 392 22.74 14.77 30.63
CA PRO A 392 23.94 14.41 29.89
C PRO A 392 25.11 14.22 30.86
N VAL A 393 25.84 13.12 30.71
CA VAL A 393 27.05 12.84 31.48
C VAL A 393 28.11 13.86 31.05
N LYS A 394 28.56 14.71 31.98
CA LYS A 394 29.77 15.51 31.78
C LYS A 394 30.96 14.59 31.99
N ASN A 395 31.60 14.17 30.90
CA ASN A 395 32.92 13.58 30.94
C ASN A 395 33.96 14.60 31.38
#